data_AF-A0A9E1TW59-F1
#
_entry.id   AF-A0A9E1TW59-F1
#
_cell.length_a   1.000
_cell.length_b   1.000
_cell.length_c   1.000
_cell.angle_alpha   90.00
_cell.angle_beta   90.00
_cell.angle_gamma   90.00
#
_symmetry.space_group_name_H-M   'P 1'
#
loop_
_entity.id
_entity.type
_entity.pdbx_description
1 polymer ?
#
loop_
_entity_poly.entity_id
_entity_poly.type
_entity_poly.pdbx_seq_one_letter_code
_entity_poly.pdbx_strand_id
1 'polypeptide(L)'
;LYVPLVKALGFDLVWYGVLYTITCQIAYMTPPFGYNLFLMKAMAPPSISIIDIYRSVIPFVFVMVLALIMVMVFPEIALWLPDYVYNK
;
A
#
# COMPACT_ATOMS: atom_id res chain seq x y z
N LEU A 1 -3.01 -10.36 13.28
CA LEU A 1 -3.94 -9.80 14.29
C LEU A 1 -5.36 -9.66 13.75
N TYR A 2 -5.58 -8.95 12.64
CA TYR A 2 -6.94 -8.63 12.15
C TYR A 2 -7.63 -9.71 11.30
N VAL A 3 -6.90 -10.71 10.78
CA VAL A 3 -7.46 -11.77 9.92
C VAL A 3 -8.66 -12.50 10.53
N PRO A 4 -8.65 -12.93 11.82
CA PRO A 4 -9.82 -13.57 12.43
C PRO A 4 -11.03 -12.64 12.54
N LEU A 5 -10.81 -11.34 12.79
CA LEU A 5 -11.86 -10.33 12.88
C LEU A 5 -12.51 -10.08 11.52
N VAL A 6 -11.69 -9.90 10.47
CA VAL A 6 -12.17 -9.71 9.09
C VAL A 6 -13.01 -10.90 8.65
N LYS A 7 -12.55 -12.12 8.96
CA LYS A 7 -13.32 -13.34 8.69
C LYS A 7 -14.64 -13.39 9.47
N ALA A 8 -14.63 -13.00 10.75
CA ALA A 8 -15.84 -12.96 11.59
C ALA A 8 -16.88 -11.93 11.10
N LEU A 9 -16.42 -10.86 10.46
CA LEU A 9 -17.27 -9.83 9.85
C LEU A 9 -17.78 -10.22 8.45
N GLY A 10 -17.37 -11.39 7.91
CA GLY A 10 -17.83 -11.89 6.62
C GLY A 10 -17.14 -11.25 5.40
N PHE A 11 -16.04 -10.51 5.60
CA PHE A 11 -15.28 -9.93 4.48
C PHE A 11 -14.38 -10.97 3.79
N ASP A 12 -14.17 -10.79 2.49
CA ASP A 12 -13.22 -11.61 1.73
C ASP A 12 -11.77 -11.31 2.16
N LEU A 13 -11.01 -12.38 2.42
CA LEU A 13 -9.64 -12.30 2.91
C LEU A 13 -8.64 -11.86 1.85
N VAL A 14 -8.92 -12.10 0.57
CA VAL A 14 -8.13 -11.61 -0.56
C VAL A 14 -8.27 -10.10 -0.66
N TRP A 15 -9.50 -9.58 -0.63
CA TRP A 15 -9.75 -8.14 -0.61
C TRP A 15 -9.03 -7.46 0.56
N TYR A 16 -9.18 -8.00 1.77
CA TYR A 16 -8.45 -7.49 2.94
C TYR A 16 -6.93 -7.59 2.77
N GLY A 17 -6.42 -8.70 2.20
CA GLY A 17 -5.01 -8.88 1.91
C GLY A 17 -4.46 -7.80 0.98
N VAL A 18 -5.20 -7.45 -0.08
CA VAL A 18 -4.82 -6.39 -1.02
C VAL A 18 -4.78 -5.03 -0.32
N LEU A 19 -5.81 -4.66 0.46
CA LEU A 19 -5.81 -3.42 1.24
C LEU A 19 -4.63 -3.36 2.22
N TYR A 20 -4.34 -4.47 2.89
CA TYR A 20 -3.21 -4.58 3.81
C TYR A 20 -1.87 -4.39 3.07
N THR A 21 -1.69 -5.00 1.90
CA THR A 21 -0.49 -4.82 1.08
C THR A 21 -0.31 -3.36 0.66
N ILE A 22 -1.36 -2.68 0.19
CA ILE A 22 -1.29 -1.27 -0.22
C ILE A 22 -0.91 -0.39 0.99
N THR A 23 -1.56 -0.58 2.14
CA THR A 23 -1.25 0.20 3.35
C THR A 23 0.16 -0.05 3.87
N CYS A 24 0.68 -1.27 3.78
CA CYS A 24 2.09 -1.57 4.08
C CYS A 24 3.06 -0.82 3.14
N GLN A 25 2.77 -0.76 1.84
CA GLN A 25 3.62 -0.01 0.90
C GLN A 25 3.66 1.49 1.23
N ILE A 26 2.50 2.08 1.54
CA ILE A 26 2.44 3.48 1.99
C ILE A 26 3.28 3.69 3.25
N ALA A 27 3.23 2.76 4.22
CA ALA A 27 4.02 2.83 5.44
C ALA A 27 5.53 2.75 5.18
N TYR A 28 5.98 1.92 4.23
CA TYR A 28 7.40 1.85 3.85
C TYR A 28 7.91 3.11 3.15
N MET A 29 7.00 3.93 2.63
CA MET A 29 7.28 5.15 1.89
C MET A 29 6.98 6.43 2.67
N THR A 30 6.55 6.33 3.92
CA THR A 30 6.26 7.48 4.78
C THR A 30 7.03 7.39 6.11
N PRO A 31 7.64 8.48 6.61
CA PRO A 31 8.22 8.51 7.95
C PRO A 31 7.12 8.23 9.01
N PRO A 32 7.41 7.49 10.09
CA PRO A 32 8.72 7.17 10.67
C PRO A 32 9.36 5.85 10.20
N PHE A 33 8.61 4.96 9.53
CA PHE A 33 9.15 3.68 9.06
C PHE A 33 10.02 3.88 7.82
N GLY A 34 9.48 4.49 6.76
CA GLY A 34 10.21 5.12 5.66
C GLY A 34 11.39 4.34 5.06
N TYR A 35 11.42 3.01 5.19
CA TYR A 35 12.60 2.20 4.88
C TYR A 35 13.10 2.44 3.46
N ASN A 36 12.17 2.54 2.51
CA ASN A 36 12.49 2.82 1.11
C ASN A 36 13.16 4.20 0.95
N LEU A 37 12.73 5.21 1.72
CA LEU A 37 13.30 6.56 1.68
C LEU A 37 14.72 6.60 2.25
N PHE A 38 14.97 5.86 3.33
CA PHE A 38 16.31 5.75 3.91
C PHE A 38 17.27 4.98 2.98
N LEU A 39 16.77 3.93 2.33
CA LEU A 39 17.53 3.17 1.35
C LEU A 39 17.85 4.03 0.11
N MET A 40 16.89 4.83 -0.37
CA MET A 40 17.13 5.82 -1.42
C MET A 40 18.18 6.86 -0.98
N LYS A 41 18.12 7.34 0.27
CA LYS A 41 19.11 8.29 0.80
C LYS A 41 20.51 7.68 0.88
N ALA A 42 20.63 6.38 1.18
CA ALA A 42 21.91 5.68 1.23
C ALA A 42 22.58 5.54 -0.15
N MET A 43 21.79 5.49 -1.22
CA MET A 43 22.28 5.41 -2.60
C MET A 43 22.44 6.80 -3.26
N ALA A 44 21.78 7.83 -2.72
CA ALA A 44 21.77 9.15 -3.31
C ALA A 44 23.09 9.92 -3.07
N PRO A 45 23.51 10.77 -4.02
CA PRO A 45 24.67 11.65 -3.84
C PRO A 45 24.54 12.54 -2.59
N PRO A 46 25.67 12.99 -2.00
CA PRO A 46 25.66 13.85 -0.80
C PRO A 46 24.88 15.15 -0.97
N SER A 47 24.75 15.64 -2.21
CA SER A 47 24.01 16.86 -2.56
C SER A 47 22.49 16.75 -2.40
N ILE A 48 21.93 15.54 -2.40
CA ILE A 48 20.48 15.32 -2.23
C ILE A 48 20.17 15.19 -0.75
N SER A 49 19.35 16.08 -0.21
CA SER A 49 18.94 16.00 1.19
C SER A 49 17.84 14.94 1.37
N ILE A 50 17.64 14.48 2.61
CA ILE A 50 16.51 13.58 2.92
C ILE A 50 15.15 14.27 2.72
N ILE A 51 15.12 15.60 2.85
CA ILE A 51 13.93 16.42 2.61
C ILE A 51 13.54 16.42 1.13
N ASP A 52 14.51 16.41 0.21
CA ASP A 52 14.25 16.33 -1.23
C ASP A 52 13.60 14.98 -1.59
N ILE A 53 14.11 13.90 -0.98
CA ILE A 53 13.55 12.56 -1.13
C ILE A 53 12.12 12.52 -0.57
N TYR A 54 11.88 13.11 0.59
CA TYR A 54 10.54 13.16 1.18
C TYR A 54 9.56 13.97 0.33
N ARG A 55 10.00 15.08 -0.28
CA ARG A 55 9.15 15.85 -1.19
C ARG A 55 8.81 15.08 -2.46
N SER A 56 9.76 14.30 -2.99
CA SER A 56 9.54 13.48 -4.18
C SER A 56 8.53 12.34 -3.98
N VAL A 57 8.37 11.84 -2.74
CA VAL A 57 7.49 10.71 -2.47
C VAL A 57 6.02 11.11 -2.26
N ILE A 58 5.75 12.35 -1.86
CA ILE A 58 4.39 12.88 -1.64
C ILE A 58 3.42 12.60 -2.80
N PRO A 59 3.74 12.93 -4.08
CA PRO A 59 2.83 12.65 -5.19
C PRO A 59 2.56 11.15 -5.34
N PHE A 60 3.54 10.29 -5.06
CA PHE A 60 3.37 8.85 -5.15
C PHE A 60 2.48 8.30 -4.02
N VAL A 61 2.65 8.80 -2.80
CA VAL A 61 1.77 8.47 -1.67
C VAL A 61 0.33 8.86 -2.00
N PHE A 62 0.11 10.00 -2.64
CA PHE A 62 -1.23 10.43 -3.04
C PHE A 62 -1.88 9.44 -4.01
N VAL A 63 -1.15 8.98 -5.02
CA VAL A 63 -1.64 7.95 -5.96
C VAL A 63 -1.94 6.64 -5.24
N MET A 64 -1.09 6.22 -4.30
CA MET A 64 -1.35 5.01 -3.50
C MET A 64 -2.57 5.13 -2.61
N VAL A 65 -2.79 6.29 -1.98
CA VAL A 65 -4.00 6.55 -1.19
C VAL A 65 -5.24 6.55 -2.07
N LEU A 66 -5.18 7.13 -3.27
CA LEU A 66 -6.27 7.05 -4.24
C LEU A 66 -6.57 5.60 -4.64
N ALA A 67 -5.53 4.81 -4.92
CA ALA A 67 -5.70 3.38 -5.23
C ALA A 67 -6.31 2.61 -4.04
N LEU A 68 -5.88 2.91 -2.82
CA LEU A 68 -6.45 2.35 -1.59
C LEU A 68 -7.94 2.65 -1.47
N ILE A 69 -8.33 3.92 -1.64
CA ILE A 69 -9.73 4.35 -1.59
C ILE A 69 -10.54 3.63 -2.68
N MET A 70 -9.99 3.54 -3.89
CA MET A 70 -10.66 2.90 -5.02
C MET A 70 -10.93 1.42 -4.75
N VAL A 71 -9.94 0.66 -4.27
CA VAL A 71 -10.12 -0.77 -3.92
C VAL A 71 -11.02 -0.95 -2.70
N MET A 72 -11.01 0.00 -1.76
CA MET A 72 -11.87 -0.03 -0.58
C MET A 72 -13.35 0.17 -0.96
N VAL A 73 -13.65 1.05 -1.91
CA VAL A 73 -15.02 1.33 -2.39
C VAL A 73 -15.48 0.32 -3.43
N PHE A 74 -14.57 -0.20 -4.26
CA PHE A 74 -14.84 -1.14 -5.35
C PHE A 74 -14.01 -2.43 -5.15
N PRO A 75 -14.43 -3.36 -4.27
CA PRO A 75 -13.73 -4.61 -3.99
C PRO A 75 -13.48 -5.48 -5.23
N GLU A 76 -14.33 -5.37 -6.23
CA GLU A 76 -14.27 -6.11 -7.49
C GLU A 76 -12.94 -5.88 -8.23
N ILE A 77 -12.29 -4.73 -8.03
CA ILE A 77 -10.96 -4.45 -8.59
C ILE A 77 -9.92 -5.46 -8.08
N ALA A 78 -10.02 -5.84 -6.80
CA ALA A 78 -9.13 -6.82 -6.19
C ALA A 78 -9.59 -8.27 -6.43
N LEU A 79 -10.90 -8.49 -6.55
CA LEU A 79 -11.50 -9.83 -6.59
C LEU A 79 -11.70 -10.39 -8.00
N TRP A 80 -11.81 -9.53 -9.02
CA TRP A 80 -12.07 -9.94 -10.41
C TRP A 80 -11.12 -11.03 -10.91
N LEU A 81 -9.80 -10.86 -10.71
CA LEU A 81 -8.81 -11.83 -11.18
C LEU A 81 -8.89 -13.14 -10.37
N PRO A 82 -8.88 -13.13 -9.03
CA PRO A 82 -9.14 -14.32 -8.23
C PRO A 82 -10.43 -15.06 -8.63
N ASP A 83 -11.53 -14.35 -8.82
CA ASP A 83 -12.82 -14.96 -9.16
C ASP A 83 -12.77 -15.59 -10.56
N TYR A 84 -12.09 -14.94 -11.52
CA TYR A 84 -11.86 -15.50 -12.85
C TYR A 84 -10.97 -16.75 -12.85
N VAL A 85 -9.89 -16.76 -12.07
CA VAL A 85 -8.91 -17.86 -12.05
C VAL A 85 -9.39 -19.04 -11.22
N TYR A 86 -10.00 -18.77 -10.06
CA TYR A 86 -10.45 -19.79 -9.12
C TYR A 86 -11.93 -20.16 -9.27
N ASN A 87 -12.66 -19.49 -10.17
CA ASN A 87 -14.06 -19.75 -10.51
C ASN A 87 -14.95 -19.84 -9.25
N LYS A 88 -14.79 -18.84 -8.38
CA LYS A 88 -15.56 -18.70 -7.13
C LYS A 88 -16.98 -18.24 -7.40
#